data_AF-A0A954EBL8-F1
#
_entry.id   AF-A0A954EBL8-F1
#
_cell.length_a   1.000
_cell.length_b   1.000
_cell.length_c   1.000
_cell.angle_alpha   90.00
_cell.angle_beta   90.00
_cell.angle_gamma   90.00
#
_symmetry.space_group_name_H-M   'P 1'
#
loop_
_entity.id
_entity.type
_entity.pdbx_description
1 polymer ?
#
loop_
_entity_poly.entity_id
_entity_poly.type
_entity_poly.pdbx_seq_one_letter_code
_entity_poly.pdbx_strand_id
1 'polypeptide(L)' 'ELSRRPGLTVLASCGAGESAYEIQESRHGAFTDGLLKSFATEGIPGEFSDSQLQSIIKTVKATTEGRQTPVVVIRPGK' A
#
# COMPACT_ATOMS: atom_id res chain seq x y z
N GLU A 1 -8.85 10.82 -30.48
CA GLU A 1 -8.72 9.52 -29.78
C GLU A 1 -8.36 9.73 -28.31
N LEU A 2 -9.34 9.89 -27.41
CA LEU A 2 -9.09 9.97 -25.96
C LEU A 2 -9.82 8.87 -25.16
N SER A 3 -10.32 7.86 -25.86
CA SER A 3 -11.04 6.74 -25.24
C SER A 3 -10.06 5.69 -24.73
N ARG A 4 -10.13 5.43 -23.42
CA ARG A 4 -9.37 4.44 -22.61
C ARG A 4 -8.09 5.00 -21.98
N ARG A 5 -8.25 5.87 -20.98
CA ARG A 5 -7.21 6.02 -19.97
C ARG A 5 -7.22 4.75 -19.11
N PRO A 6 -6.10 4.03 -18.96
CA PRO A 6 -6.04 2.91 -18.01
C PRO A 6 -6.37 3.41 -16.62
N GLY A 7 -7.07 2.60 -15.83
CA GLY A 7 -7.30 2.88 -14.41
C GLY A 7 -5.97 3.06 -13.68
N LEU A 8 -5.94 3.93 -12.68
CA LEU A 8 -4.75 4.22 -11.89
C LEU A 8 -5.00 3.81 -10.45
N THR A 9 -4.18 2.90 -9.93
CA THR A 9 -4.13 2.56 -8.51
C THR A 9 -2.81 3.05 -7.94
N VAL A 10 -2.88 3.88 -6.89
CA VAL A 10 -1.71 4.39 -6.16
C VAL A 10 -1.73 3.82 -4.75
N LEU A 11 -0.61 3.21 -4.36
CA LEU A 11 -0.31 2.78 -3.01
C LEU A 11 0.76 3.73 -2.47
N ALA A 12 0.43 4.49 -1.44
CA ALA A 12 1.35 5.45 -0.82
C ALA A 12 1.70 5.03 0.61
N SER A 13 2.95 5.25 1.00
CA SER A 13 3.48 4.87 2.32
C SER A 13 2.86 5.65 3.48
N CYS A 14 2.52 6.92 3.24
CA CYS A 14 1.95 7.83 4.22
C CYS A 14 0.95 8.79 3.56
N GLY A 15 0.11 9.41 4.38
CA GLY A 15 -0.87 10.40 3.96
C GLY A 15 -0.22 11.73 3.55
N ALA A 16 -1.03 12.60 2.94
CA ALA A 16 -0.59 13.94 2.60
C ALA A 16 -0.18 14.72 3.86
N GLY A 17 1.04 15.24 3.87
CA GLY A 17 1.59 15.98 5.02
C GLY A 17 2.16 15.11 6.14
N GLU A 18 2.10 13.78 6.00
CA GLU A 18 2.80 12.85 6.89
C GLU A 18 4.21 12.54 6.36
N SER A 19 5.11 12.20 7.28
CA SER A 19 6.44 11.67 6.94
C SER A 19 6.41 10.15 6.92
N ALA A 20 7.12 9.54 5.98
CA ALA A 20 7.32 8.10 5.97
C ALA A 20 8.16 7.67 7.19
N TYR A 21 7.75 6.56 7.82
CA TYR A 21 8.43 6.01 8.99
C TYR A 21 9.43 4.91 8.61
N GLU A 22 10.64 5.01 9.17
CA GLU A 22 11.72 4.04 9.02
C GLU A 22 11.82 3.16 10.27
N ILE A 23 12.00 1.85 10.08
CA ILE A 23 12.26 0.91 11.18
C ILE A 23 13.77 0.79 11.34
N GLN A 24 14.31 1.22 12.48
CA GLN A 24 15.78 1.25 12.70
C GLN A 24 16.47 -0.11 12.53
N GLU A 25 15.75 -1.21 12.79
CA GLU A 25 16.27 -2.58 12.73
C GLU A 25 16.03 -3.26 11.38
N SER A 26 15.37 -2.58 10.43
CA SER A 26 15.06 -3.13 9.11
C SER A 26 15.91 -2.50 8.02
N ARG A 27 16.08 -3.24 6.92
CA ARG A 27 16.64 -2.71 5.67
C ARG A 27 15.61 -1.96 4.83
N HIS A 28 14.34 -2.00 5.22
CA HIS A 28 13.25 -1.34 4.50
C HIS A 28 12.47 -0.39 5.43
N GLY A 29 11.85 0.63 4.83
CA GLY A 29 10.89 1.47 5.54
C GLY A 29 9.68 0.67 6.01
N ALA A 30 8.98 1.19 7.02
CA ALA A 30 7.90 0.48 7.71
C ALA A 30 6.75 0.08 6.77
N PHE A 31 6.49 0.89 5.74
CA PHE A 31 5.50 0.57 4.72
C PHE A 31 5.89 -0.68 3.93
N THR A 32 7.13 -0.70 3.42
CA THR A 32 7.65 -1.79 2.61
C THR A 32 7.72 -3.08 3.41
N ASP A 33 8.14 -3.01 4.68
CA ASP A 33 8.16 -4.18 5.56
C ASP A 33 6.76 -4.76 5.80
N GLY A 34 5.76 -3.91 6.04
CA GLY A 34 4.37 -4.34 6.14
C GLY A 34 3.88 -5.01 4.86
N LEU A 35 4.23 -4.44 3.70
CA LEU A 35 3.82 -4.94 2.40
C LEU A 35 4.41 -6.33 2.11
N LEU A 36 5.71 -6.51 2.39
CA LEU A 36 6.40 -7.78 2.24
C LEU A 36 5.83 -8.86 3.18
N LYS A 37 5.49 -8.50 4.42
CA LYS A 37 4.83 -9.41 5.37
C LYS A 37 3.44 -9.84 4.89
N SER A 38 2.65 -8.92 4.34
CA SER A 38 1.35 -9.24 3.73
C SER A 38 1.52 -10.22 2.57
N PHE A 39 2.48 -9.98 1.66
CA PHE A 39 2.73 -10.89 0.54
C PHE A 39 3.25 -12.27 0.96
N ALA A 40 4.09 -12.34 2.00
CA ALA A 40 4.55 -13.60 2.54
C ALA A 40 3.40 -14.44 3.15
N THR A 41 2.36 -13.76 3.67
CA THR A 41 1.21 -14.40 4.33
C THR A 41 0.12 -14.80 3.33
N GLU A 42 -0.22 -13.91 2.39
CA GLU A 42 -1.32 -14.11 1.44
C GLU A 42 -0.87 -14.75 0.10
N GLY A 43 0.45 -14.85 -0.12
CA GLY A 43 1.03 -15.10 -1.44
C GLY A 43 1.04 -13.83 -2.29
N ILE A 44 1.79 -13.84 -3.40
CA ILE A 44 1.73 -12.77 -4.42
C ILE A 44 0.72 -13.23 -5.48
N PRO A 45 -0.56 -12.82 -5.42
CA PRO A 45 -1.47 -13.06 -6.53
C PRO A 45 -1.02 -12.26 -7.75
N GLY A 46 -1.27 -12.78 -8.95
CA GLY A 46 -0.99 -12.07 -10.21
C GLY A 46 -1.80 -10.78 -10.37
N GLU A 47 -2.96 -10.70 -9.71
CA GLU A 47 -3.82 -9.52 -9.65
C GLU A 47 -4.41 -9.38 -8.24
N PHE A 48 -4.47 -8.16 -7.71
CA PHE A 48 -5.12 -7.88 -6.43
C PHE A 48 -6.49 -7.24 -6.68
N SER A 49 -7.52 -7.78 -6.05
CA SER A 49 -8.81 -7.09 -5.94
C SER A 49 -8.73 -5.90 -4.99
N ASP A 50 -9.66 -4.95 -5.14
CA ASP A 50 -9.76 -3.77 -4.26
C ASP A 50 -9.83 -4.15 -2.78
N SER A 51 -10.53 -5.23 -2.44
CA SER A 51 -10.63 -5.72 -1.06
C SER A 51 -9.30 -6.27 -0.53
N GLN A 52 -8.52 -6.96 -1.36
CA GLN A 52 -7.17 -7.42 -1.01
C GLN A 52 -6.23 -6.24 -0.81
N LEU A 53 -6.28 -5.22 -1.67
CA LEU A 53 -5.48 -4.00 -1.50
C LEU A 53 -5.80 -3.27 -0.19
N GLN A 54 -7.07 -3.21 0.19
CA GLN A 54 -7.49 -2.65 1.48
C GLN A 54 -7.02 -3.51 2.67
N SER A 55 -7.04 -4.85 2.56
CA SER A 55 -6.53 -5.77 3.58
C SER A 55 -5.03 -5.60 3.81
N ILE A 56 -4.26 -5.54 2.72
CA ILE A 56 -2.81 -5.28 2.76
C ILE A 56 -2.53 -3.97 3.48
N ILE A 57 -3.26 -2.91 3.15
CA ILE A 57 -3.05 -1.59 3.74
C ILE A 57 -3.41 -1.55 5.23
N LYS A 58 -4.43 -2.29 5.64
CA LYS A 58 -4.75 -2.49 7.06
C LYS A 58 -3.61 -3.20 7.80
N THR A 59 -3.01 -4.21 7.17
CA THR A 59 -1.87 -4.94 7.73
C THR A 59 -0.64 -4.05 7.85
N VAL A 60 -0.36 -3.27 6.80
CA VAL A 60 0.74 -2.29 6.79
C VAL A 60 0.53 -1.24 7.89
N LYS A 61 -0.69 -0.72 8.05
CA LYS A 61 -1.02 0.24 9.13
C LYS A 61 -0.78 -0.34 10.52
N ALA A 62 -0.99 -1.65 10.72
CA ALA A 62 -0.67 -2.30 11.98
C ALA A 62 0.86 -2.34 12.22
N THR A 63 1.64 -2.60 11.17
CA THR A 63 3.11 -2.64 11.26
C THR A 63 3.77 -1.28 11.46
N THR A 64 3.06 -0.19 11.17
CA THR A 64 3.59 1.17 11.36
C THR A 64 3.31 1.73 12.75
N GLU A 65 2.65 0.96 13.64
CA GLU A 65 2.27 1.38 14.99
C GLU A 65 1.51 2.72 15.04
N GLY A 66 0.80 3.07 13.95
CA GLY A 66 0.11 4.35 13.83
C GLY A 66 1.00 5.57 13.60
N ARG A 67 2.31 5.40 13.35
CA ARG A 67 3.25 6.49 13.06
C ARG A 67 3.12 7.08 11.66
N GLN A 68 2.51 6.34 10.75
CA GLN A 68 2.12 6.79 9.41
C GLN A 68 0.81 6.12 9.01
N THR A 69 0.07 6.76 8.11
CA THR A 69 -1.18 6.27 7.56
C THR A 69 -0.98 5.92 6.08
N PRO A 70 -0.78 4.63 5.73
CA PRO A 70 -0.72 4.22 4.34
C PRO A 70 -2.04 4.49 3.61
N VAL A 71 -1.98 4.85 2.34
CA VAL A 71 -3.16 5.25 1.55
C VAL A 71 -3.26 4.46 0.25
N VAL A 72 -4.49 4.08 -0.11
CA VAL A 72 -4.83 3.58 -1.45
C VAL A 72 -5.70 4.60 -2.16
N VAL A 73 -5.30 4.99 -3.36
CA VAL A 73 -6.12 5.82 -4.25
C VAL A 73 -6.42 5.01 -5.50
N ILE A 74 -7.70 4.66 -5.69
CA ILE A 74 -8.17 3.94 -6.88
C ILE A 74 -8.92 4.94 -7.75
N ARG A 75 -8.41 5.18 -8.96
CA ARG A 75 -9.03 6.02 -9.99
C ARG A 75 -9.44 5.15 -11.17
N PRO A 76 -10.73 4.81 -11.31
CA PRO A 76 -11.18 4.01 -12.45
C PRO A 76 -10.91 4.72 -13.77
N GLY A 77 -10.58 3.94 -14.81
CA GLY A 77 -10.46 4.45 -16.18
C GLY A 77 -11.80 4.99 -16.69
N LYS A 78 -11.75 5.99 -17.57
CA LYS A 78 -12.92 6.52 -18.29
C LYS A 78 -13.08 5.85 -19.64
#